data_AF-A0AAU0MJG7-F1
#
_entry.id   AF-A0AAU0MJG7-F1
#
_cell.length_a   1.000
_cell.length_b   1.000
_cell.length_c   1.000
_cell.angle_alpha   90.00
_cell.angle_beta   90.00
_cell.angle_gamma   90.00
#
_symmetry.space_group_name_H-M   'P 1'
#
loop_
_entity.id
_entity.type
_entity.pdbx_description
1 polymer ?
#
loop_
_entity_poly.entity_id
_entity_poly.type
_entity_poly.pdbx_seq_one_letter_code
_entity_poly.pdbx_strand_id
1 'polypeptide(L)'
;MRARQEEVHGTAEATLATPVARAAWLRAFRSVAGAGILLVCAAAVGGACLALAITGGSSSLASDALVTGTGQAVAASVFVVAAALVFVILPRATILVGWGIVVAAAALALFGTIFGLPTEVVAISPFAATPVPGHDDVDPNGLWWMLPAAAAGAAASLALMRRRELAAGG
;
A
#
# COMPACT_ATOMS: atom_id res chain seq x y z
N MET A 1 25.20 -27.80 -17.31
CA MET A 1 24.12 -28.74 -16.93
C MET A 1 23.97 -28.85 -15.41
N ARG A 2 23.79 -27.73 -14.70
CA ARG A 2 23.40 -27.70 -13.27
C ARG A 2 21.88 -27.54 -13.09
N ALA A 3 21.21 -26.92 -14.06
CA ALA A 3 19.76 -26.76 -14.11
C ALA A 3 18.97 -28.08 -14.14
N ARG A 4 19.57 -29.20 -14.60
CA ARG A 4 18.90 -30.52 -14.61
C ARG A 4 19.16 -31.37 -13.37
N GLN A 5 20.05 -30.94 -12.48
CA GLN A 5 20.26 -31.61 -11.18
C GLN A 5 19.39 -31.01 -10.08
N GLU A 6 18.84 -29.82 -10.31
CA GLU A 6 17.83 -29.18 -9.45
C GLU A 6 16.44 -29.83 -9.61
N GLU A 7 16.15 -30.48 -10.74
CA GLU A 7 14.89 -31.23 -10.94
C GLU A 7 14.87 -32.61 -10.24
N VAL A 8 16.02 -33.21 -9.93
CA VAL A 8 16.09 -34.61 -9.45
C VAL A 8 16.21 -34.73 -7.92
N HIS A 9 16.60 -33.67 -7.21
CA HIS A 9 16.90 -33.76 -5.77
C HIS A 9 15.76 -33.34 -4.83
N GLY A 10 14.56 -33.00 -5.33
CA GLY A 10 13.39 -32.74 -4.46
C GLY A 10 13.58 -31.61 -3.43
N THR A 11 14.63 -30.81 -3.56
CA THR A 11 15.05 -29.78 -2.60
C THR A 11 14.49 -28.40 -2.89
N ALA A 12 13.72 -28.22 -3.98
CA ALA A 12 12.95 -27.00 -4.21
C ALA A 12 11.55 -27.05 -3.57
N GLU A 13 10.98 -28.24 -3.34
CA GLU A 13 9.63 -28.40 -2.80
C GLU A 13 9.61 -28.49 -1.26
N ALA A 14 10.67 -29.02 -0.63
CA ALA A 14 10.70 -29.22 0.82
C ALA A 14 11.05 -27.95 1.64
N THR A 15 11.76 -26.97 1.06
CA THR A 15 12.14 -25.73 1.78
C THR A 15 11.04 -24.68 1.80
N LEU A 16 10.03 -24.77 0.91
CA LEU A 16 8.83 -23.93 0.90
C LEU A 16 7.77 -24.37 1.92
N ALA A 17 8.01 -25.48 2.64
CA ALA A 17 7.09 -26.04 3.63
C ALA A 17 7.42 -25.65 5.08
N THR A 18 8.36 -24.72 5.33
CA THR A 18 8.58 -24.19 6.68
C THR A 18 7.78 -22.91 6.93
N PRO A 19 7.14 -22.76 8.11
CA PRO A 19 6.41 -21.55 8.52
C PRO A 19 7.17 -20.24 8.21
N VAL A 20 8.47 -20.22 8.54
CA VAL A 20 9.31 -19.02 8.39
C VAL A 20 9.43 -18.56 6.93
N ALA A 21 9.41 -19.48 5.96
CA ALA A 21 9.54 -19.16 4.54
C ALA A 21 8.34 -18.35 4.01
N ARG A 22 7.12 -18.69 4.46
CA ARG A 22 5.87 -18.03 4.02
C ARG A 22 5.71 -16.64 4.63
N ALA A 23 6.00 -16.46 5.92
CA ALA A 23 6.04 -15.14 6.54
C ALA A 23 7.16 -14.24 5.96
N ALA A 24 8.32 -14.82 5.64
CA ALA A 24 9.40 -14.10 4.96
C ALA A 24 9.01 -13.68 3.54
N TRP A 25 8.34 -14.56 2.79
CA TRP A 25 7.81 -14.25 1.46
C TRP A 25 6.80 -13.09 1.49
N LEU A 26 5.85 -13.10 2.44
CA LEU A 26 4.88 -12.00 2.57
C LEU A 26 5.56 -10.67 2.95
N ARG A 27 6.62 -10.69 3.75
CA ARG A 27 7.43 -9.50 4.02
C ARG A 27 8.13 -8.99 2.75
N ALA A 28 8.77 -9.88 2.01
CA ALA A 28 9.46 -9.53 0.76
C ALA A 28 8.51 -8.94 -0.28
N PHE A 29 7.32 -9.55 -0.44
CA PHE A 29 6.30 -9.03 -1.35
C PHE A 29 5.86 -7.60 -0.97
N ARG A 30 5.61 -7.36 0.33
CA ARG A 30 5.24 -6.02 0.81
C ARG A 30 6.38 -5.01 0.70
N SER A 31 7.64 -5.41 0.90
CA SER A 31 8.77 -4.50 0.71
C SER A 31 8.95 -4.12 -0.76
N VAL A 32 8.73 -5.06 -1.68
CA VAL A 32 8.76 -4.78 -3.13
C VAL A 32 7.61 -3.84 -3.50
N ALA A 33 6.40 -4.10 -3.00
CA ALA A 33 5.26 -3.21 -3.21
C ALA A 33 5.53 -1.79 -2.66
N GLY A 34 6.10 -1.69 -1.46
CA GLY A 34 6.49 -0.41 -0.85
C GLY A 34 7.56 0.32 -1.66
N ALA A 35 8.59 -0.38 -2.14
CA ALA A 35 9.60 0.20 -3.01
C ALA A 35 9.01 0.71 -4.33
N GLY A 36 8.06 -0.04 -4.92
CA GLY A 36 7.32 0.39 -6.11
C GLY A 36 6.51 1.65 -5.87
N ILE A 37 5.79 1.75 -4.76
CA ILE A 37 5.06 2.95 -4.36
C ILE A 37 6.00 4.16 -4.25
N LEU A 38 7.12 4.00 -3.54
CA LEU A 38 8.10 5.06 -3.37
C LEU A 38 8.70 5.51 -4.71
N LEU A 39 8.99 4.56 -5.60
CA LEU A 39 9.53 4.86 -6.93
C LEU A 39 8.52 5.63 -7.78
N VAL A 40 7.26 5.21 -7.79
CA VAL A 40 6.19 5.91 -8.53
C VAL A 40 5.97 7.31 -7.98
N CYS A 41 5.91 7.48 -6.65
CA CYS A 41 5.75 8.79 -6.03
C CYS A 41 6.97 9.69 -6.28
N ALA A 42 8.18 9.16 -6.18
CA ALA A 42 9.41 9.90 -6.47
C ALA A 42 9.48 10.33 -7.94
N ALA A 43 9.05 9.47 -8.87
CA ALA A 43 8.97 9.81 -10.29
C ALA A 43 7.93 10.92 -10.54
N ALA A 44 6.76 10.84 -9.89
CA ALA A 44 5.72 11.87 -10.00
C ALA A 44 6.19 13.23 -9.47
N VAL A 45 6.79 13.25 -8.27
CA VAL A 45 7.35 14.48 -7.67
C VAL A 45 8.51 15.01 -8.51
N GLY A 46 9.43 14.14 -8.94
CA GLY A 46 10.55 14.52 -9.80
C GLY A 46 10.08 15.12 -11.12
N GLY A 47 9.04 14.55 -11.73
CA GLY A 47 8.39 15.08 -12.93
C GLY A 47 7.76 16.45 -12.70
N ALA A 48 7.06 16.65 -11.58
CA ALA A 48 6.51 17.94 -11.20
C ALA A 48 7.61 18.99 -11.01
N CYS A 49 8.67 18.68 -10.25
CA CYS A 49 9.81 19.57 -10.04
C CYS A 49 10.53 19.92 -11.35
N LEU A 50 10.71 18.95 -12.25
CA LEU A 50 11.32 19.18 -13.55
C LEU A 50 10.45 20.12 -14.42
N ALA A 51 9.13 19.90 -14.42
CA ALA A 51 8.21 20.78 -15.14
C ALA A 51 8.24 22.22 -14.58
N LEU A 52 8.30 22.39 -13.26
CA LEU A 52 8.44 23.69 -12.61
C LEU A 52 9.76 24.38 -12.98
N ALA A 53 10.87 23.63 -13.01
CA ALA A 53 12.17 24.16 -13.40
C ALA A 53 12.19 24.67 -14.86
N ILE A 54 11.50 23.98 -15.77
CA ILE A 54 11.39 24.36 -17.19
C ILE A 54 10.46 25.57 -17.37
N THR A 55 9.37 25.65 -16.61
CA THR A 55 8.33 26.69 -16.76
C THR A 55 8.57 27.93 -15.90
N GLY A 56 9.59 27.91 -15.02
CA GLY A 56 9.88 29.02 -14.09
C GLY A 56 8.89 29.10 -12.93
N GLY A 57 8.31 27.98 -12.51
CA GLY A 57 7.34 27.91 -11.41
C GLY A 57 7.94 28.23 -10.04
N SER A 58 7.08 28.60 -9.08
CA SER A 58 7.49 28.91 -7.70
C SER A 58 8.01 27.68 -6.94
N SER A 59 8.98 27.89 -6.04
CA SER A 59 9.50 26.84 -5.15
C SER A 59 8.44 26.26 -4.21
N SER A 60 7.38 27.03 -3.89
CA SER A 60 6.22 26.55 -3.13
C SER A 60 5.51 25.36 -3.80
N LEU A 61 5.44 25.33 -5.13
CA LEU A 61 4.81 24.23 -5.86
C LEU A 61 5.62 22.93 -5.76
N ALA A 62 6.93 23.03 -5.56
CA ALA A 62 7.79 21.88 -5.34
C ALA A 62 7.58 21.29 -3.93
N SER A 63 7.40 22.12 -2.90
CA SER A 63 7.02 21.63 -1.57
C SER A 63 5.62 21.00 -1.59
N ASP A 64 4.68 21.58 -2.32
CA ASP A 64 3.32 21.06 -2.46
C ASP A 64 3.31 19.68 -3.13
N ALA A 65 4.14 19.51 -4.17
CA ALA A 65 4.33 18.22 -4.83
C ALA A 65 4.91 17.17 -3.86
N LEU A 66 5.87 17.54 -3.00
CA LEU A 66 6.43 16.64 -1.99
C LEU A 66 5.41 16.23 -0.94
N VAL A 67 4.63 17.19 -0.41
CA VAL A 67 3.57 16.92 0.57
C VAL A 67 2.52 15.98 -0.03
N THR A 68 2.08 16.28 -1.25
CA THR A 68 1.11 15.45 -1.97
C THR A 68 1.68 14.05 -2.24
N GLY A 69 2.91 13.96 -2.74
CA GLY A 69 3.56 12.69 -3.07
C GLY A 69 3.78 11.80 -1.84
N THR A 70 4.17 12.37 -0.70
CA THR A 70 4.28 11.62 0.56
C THR A 70 2.92 11.16 1.08
N GLY A 71 1.89 12.00 0.96
CA GLY A 71 0.51 11.63 1.25
C GLY A 71 0.01 10.43 0.44
N GLN A 72 0.27 10.45 -0.87
CA GLN A 72 -0.08 9.35 -1.77
C GLN A 72 0.68 8.06 -1.44
N ALA A 73 1.95 8.15 -1.04
CA ALA A 73 2.72 6.98 -0.62
C ALA A 73 2.10 6.31 0.63
N VAL A 74 1.66 7.12 1.60
CA VAL A 74 0.99 6.61 2.81
C VAL A 74 -0.36 5.98 2.44
N ALA A 75 -1.17 6.64 1.62
CA ALA A 75 -2.45 6.10 1.15
C ALA A 75 -2.28 4.76 0.42
N ALA A 76 -1.31 4.67 -0.49
CA ALA A 76 -1.01 3.44 -1.22
C ALA A 76 -0.58 2.29 -0.28
N SER A 77 0.15 2.60 0.79
CA SER A 77 0.58 1.59 1.78
C SER A 77 -0.60 0.93 2.50
N VAL A 78 -1.70 1.66 2.72
CA VAL A 78 -2.94 1.12 3.31
C VAL A 78 -3.54 0.03 2.42
N PHE A 79 -3.58 0.25 1.10
CA PHE A 79 -4.07 -0.76 0.16
C PHE A 79 -3.19 -2.00 0.11
N VAL A 80 -1.87 -1.85 0.20
CA VAL A 80 -0.93 -2.99 0.25
C VAL A 80 -1.19 -3.87 1.46
N VAL A 81 -1.37 -3.28 2.65
CA VAL A 81 -1.65 -4.07 3.86
C VAL A 81 -3.07 -4.64 3.87
N ALA A 82 -4.04 -3.94 3.30
CA ALA A 82 -5.40 -4.45 3.14
C ALA A 82 -5.41 -5.68 2.22
N ALA A 83 -4.75 -5.61 1.06
CA ALA A 83 -4.61 -6.73 0.14
C ALA A 83 -3.87 -7.91 0.80
N ALA A 84 -2.82 -7.64 1.59
CA ALA A 84 -2.11 -8.67 2.35
C ALA A 84 -3.01 -9.34 3.40
N LEU A 85 -3.86 -8.59 4.11
CA LEU A 85 -4.83 -9.15 5.06
C LEU A 85 -5.86 -10.02 4.36
N VAL A 86 -6.44 -9.54 3.25
CA VAL A 86 -7.40 -10.29 2.45
C VAL A 86 -6.76 -11.59 1.94
N PHE A 87 -5.51 -11.54 1.47
CA PHE A 87 -4.78 -12.72 1.04
C PHE A 87 -4.62 -13.76 2.16
N VAL A 88 -4.26 -13.31 3.36
CA VAL A 88 -4.05 -14.21 4.51
C VAL A 88 -5.36 -14.82 5.01
N ILE A 89 -6.46 -14.07 4.99
CA ILE A 89 -7.78 -14.50 5.49
C ILE A 89 -8.52 -15.34 4.43
N LEU A 90 -8.60 -14.82 3.20
CA LEU A 90 -9.47 -15.35 2.14
C LEU A 90 -8.74 -15.40 0.78
N PRO A 91 -7.73 -16.28 0.62
CA PRO A 91 -6.82 -16.27 -0.54
C PRO A 91 -7.54 -16.41 -1.89
N ARG A 92 -8.64 -17.17 -1.93
CA ARG A 92 -9.44 -17.38 -3.16
C ARG A 92 -10.18 -16.13 -3.64
N ALA A 93 -10.48 -15.19 -2.74
CA ALA A 93 -11.22 -13.96 -3.06
C ALA A 93 -10.30 -12.73 -3.16
N THR A 94 -8.98 -12.90 -3.03
CA THR A 94 -8.01 -11.80 -2.96
C THR A 94 -8.13 -10.83 -4.12
N ILE A 95 -8.25 -11.34 -5.34
CA ILE A 95 -8.32 -10.49 -6.54
C ILE A 95 -9.60 -9.66 -6.51
N LEU A 96 -10.75 -10.30 -6.29
CA LEU A 96 -12.04 -9.62 -6.30
C LEU A 96 -12.16 -8.60 -5.16
N VAL A 97 -11.84 -9.01 -3.93
CA VAL A 97 -11.97 -8.16 -2.74
C VAL A 97 -10.90 -7.07 -2.73
N GLY A 98 -9.66 -7.38 -3.12
CA GLY A 98 -8.57 -6.41 -3.20
C GLY A 98 -8.89 -5.28 -4.18
N TRP A 99 -9.33 -5.62 -5.40
CA TRP A 99 -9.78 -4.61 -6.36
C TRP A 99 -11.06 -3.92 -5.92
N GLY A 100 -12.00 -4.64 -5.31
CA GLY A 100 -13.23 -4.06 -4.76
C GLY A 100 -12.96 -2.96 -3.74
N ILE A 101 -12.00 -3.15 -2.85
CA ILE A 101 -11.57 -2.13 -1.87
C ILE A 101 -11.01 -0.89 -2.58
N VAL A 102 -10.14 -1.08 -3.58
CA VAL A 102 -9.54 0.03 -4.34
C VAL A 102 -10.62 0.82 -5.09
N VAL A 103 -11.51 0.13 -5.81
CA VAL A 103 -12.58 0.76 -6.57
C VAL A 103 -13.57 1.47 -5.64
N ALA A 104 -13.95 0.85 -4.53
CA ALA A 104 -14.87 1.47 -3.57
C ALA A 104 -14.25 2.72 -2.93
N ALA A 105 -12.98 2.67 -2.54
CA ALA A 105 -12.28 3.83 -2.01
C ALA A 105 -12.17 4.96 -3.06
N ALA A 106 -11.83 4.63 -4.30
CA ALA A 106 -11.75 5.60 -5.38
C ALA A 106 -13.13 6.22 -5.67
N ALA A 107 -14.17 5.40 -5.73
CA ALA A 107 -15.53 5.86 -5.93
C ALA A 107 -16.01 6.77 -4.79
N LEU A 108 -15.67 6.43 -3.54
CA LEU A 108 -16.01 7.26 -2.39
C LEU A 108 -15.31 8.62 -2.45
N ALA A 109 -14.04 8.66 -2.85
CA ALA A 109 -13.27 9.89 -3.00
C ALA A 109 -13.77 10.76 -4.16
N LEU A 110 -14.08 10.16 -5.32
CA LEU A 110 -14.51 10.89 -6.52
C LEU A 110 -15.97 11.33 -6.46
N PHE A 111 -16.86 10.47 -5.96
CA PHE A 111 -18.30 10.67 -6.06
C PHE A 111 -18.97 10.94 -4.72
N GLY A 112 -18.30 10.73 -3.58
CA GLY A 112 -18.94 10.87 -2.27
C GLY A 112 -19.53 12.26 -2.03
N THR A 113 -18.81 13.31 -2.43
CA THR A 113 -19.29 14.69 -2.35
C THR A 113 -20.43 14.97 -3.34
N ILE A 114 -20.40 14.36 -4.53
CA ILE A 114 -21.45 14.48 -5.55
C ILE A 114 -22.77 13.86 -5.06
N PHE A 115 -22.68 12.75 -4.34
CA PHE A 115 -23.84 12.11 -3.72
C PHE A 115 -24.30 12.78 -2.41
N GLY A 116 -23.65 13.89 -2.01
CA GLY A 116 -23.99 14.61 -0.78
C GLY A 116 -23.64 13.86 0.50
N LEU A 117 -22.66 12.94 0.45
CA LEU A 117 -22.20 12.25 1.65
C LEU A 117 -21.49 13.21 2.60
N PRO A 118 -21.58 12.96 3.92
CA PRO A 118 -20.84 13.75 4.91
C PRO A 118 -19.33 13.68 4.64
N THR A 119 -18.63 14.78 4.89
CA THR A 119 -17.18 14.90 4.70
C THR A 119 -16.40 13.87 5.52
N GLU A 120 -16.93 13.47 6.67
CA GLU A 120 -16.36 12.43 7.53
C GLU A 120 -16.36 11.06 6.84
N VAL A 121 -17.41 10.76 6.06
CA VAL A 121 -17.51 9.50 5.32
C VAL A 121 -16.54 9.49 4.16
N VAL A 122 -16.44 10.60 3.42
CA VAL A 122 -15.49 10.73 2.31
C VAL A 122 -14.04 10.65 2.82
N ALA A 123 -13.75 11.26 3.97
CA ALA A 123 -12.43 11.26 4.59
C ALA A 123 -11.96 9.88 5.10
N ILE A 124 -12.82 8.86 5.14
CA ILE A 124 -12.40 7.47 5.40
C ILE A 124 -11.67 6.88 4.18
N SER A 125 -11.93 7.38 2.98
CA SER A 125 -11.25 6.88 1.78
C SER A 125 -9.77 7.25 1.82
N PRO A 126 -8.84 6.27 1.68
CA PRO A 126 -7.42 6.58 1.56
C PRO A 126 -7.09 7.55 0.43
N PHE A 127 -7.90 7.61 -0.63
CA PHE A 127 -7.71 8.56 -1.73
C PHE A 127 -8.11 9.99 -1.38
N ALA A 128 -9.04 10.18 -0.43
CA ALA A 128 -9.49 11.50 0.01
C ALA A 128 -8.75 11.99 1.27
N ALA A 129 -8.22 11.07 2.06
CA ALA A 129 -7.45 11.32 3.28
C ALA A 129 -5.97 11.65 3.03
N THR A 130 -5.58 12.04 1.80
CA THR A 130 -4.20 12.44 1.54
C THR A 130 -3.98 13.90 1.94
N PRO A 131 -2.89 14.22 2.66
CA PRO A 131 -2.51 15.60 2.96
C PRO A 131 -2.56 16.49 1.72
N VAL A 132 -3.25 17.62 1.84
CA VAL A 132 -3.33 18.65 0.79
C VAL A 132 -2.63 19.89 1.33
N PRO A 133 -1.79 20.58 0.52
CA PRO A 133 -1.21 21.85 0.91
C PRO A 133 -2.31 22.88 1.23
N GLY A 134 -2.31 23.41 2.45
CA GLY A 134 -3.18 24.51 2.87
C GLY A 134 -2.54 25.87 2.65
N HIS A 135 -3.32 26.95 2.83
CA HIS A 135 -2.84 28.32 2.60
C HIS A 135 -1.80 28.79 3.64
N ASP A 136 -1.90 28.31 4.89
CA ASP A 136 -1.00 28.68 5.99
C ASP A 136 -0.34 27.47 6.69
N ASP A 137 -0.87 26.25 6.53
CA ASP A 137 -0.32 25.04 7.14
C ASP A 137 -0.65 23.79 6.32
N VAL A 138 0.14 22.72 6.50
CA VAL A 138 -0.17 21.41 5.91
C VAL A 138 -1.28 20.77 6.74
N ASP A 139 -2.48 20.64 6.19
CA ASP A 139 -3.54 19.89 6.86
C ASP A 139 -3.17 18.40 6.84
N PRO A 140 -2.82 17.78 7.99
CA PRO A 140 -2.42 16.37 8.07
C PRO A 140 -3.64 15.45 8.00
N ASN A 141 -4.65 15.86 7.23
CA ASN A 141 -5.91 15.17 7.08
C ASN A 141 -5.63 13.70 6.77
N GLY A 142 -6.29 12.82 7.53
CA GLY A 142 -6.19 11.37 7.37
C GLY A 142 -4.89 10.69 7.81
N LEU A 143 -3.77 11.41 7.95
CA LEU A 143 -2.47 10.81 8.27
C LEU A 143 -2.48 10.12 9.64
N TRP A 144 -3.22 10.70 10.59
CA TRP A 144 -3.36 10.21 11.96
C TRP A 144 -3.98 8.81 12.04
N TRP A 145 -4.85 8.41 11.09
CA TRP A 145 -5.44 7.07 11.07
C TRP A 145 -4.77 6.15 10.06
N MET A 146 -4.28 6.69 8.94
CA MET A 146 -3.62 5.89 7.90
C MET A 146 -2.33 5.23 8.40
N LEU A 147 -1.50 5.97 9.14
CA LEU A 147 -0.26 5.44 9.70
C LEU A 147 -0.51 4.26 10.67
N PRO A 148 -1.36 4.40 11.70
CA PRO A 148 -1.67 3.27 12.56
C PRO A 148 -2.41 2.15 11.82
N ALA A 149 -3.27 2.45 10.84
CA ALA A 149 -3.93 1.41 10.03
C ALA A 149 -2.91 0.61 9.18
N ALA A 150 -1.96 1.29 8.55
CA ALA A 150 -0.88 0.66 7.80
C ALA A 150 0.00 -0.21 8.72
N ALA A 151 0.41 0.32 9.87
CA ALA A 151 1.23 -0.41 10.84
C ALA A 151 0.48 -1.62 11.45
N ALA A 152 -0.77 -1.44 11.84
CA ALA A 152 -1.61 -2.49 12.40
C ALA A 152 -1.90 -3.58 11.35
N GLY A 153 -2.23 -3.21 10.12
CA GLY A 153 -2.46 -4.16 9.03
C GLY A 153 -1.20 -4.94 8.66
N ALA A 154 -0.04 -4.27 8.67
CA ALA A 154 1.27 -4.90 8.50
C ALA A 154 1.57 -5.93 9.60
N ALA A 155 1.31 -5.58 10.86
CA ALA A 155 1.52 -6.48 12.00
C ALA A 155 0.52 -7.65 11.99
N ALA A 156 -0.76 -7.36 11.75
CA ALA A 156 -1.85 -8.33 11.75
C ALA A 156 -1.70 -9.37 10.63
N SER A 157 -1.37 -8.93 9.39
CA SER A 157 -1.14 -9.85 8.27
C SER A 157 0.01 -10.84 8.56
N LEU A 158 1.11 -10.37 9.15
CA LEU A 158 2.20 -11.25 9.56
C LEU A 158 1.83 -12.16 10.73
N ALA A 159 1.11 -11.66 11.73
CA ALA A 159 0.70 -12.44 12.90
C ALA A 159 -0.27 -13.55 12.51
N LEU A 160 -1.26 -13.25 11.66
CA LEU A 160 -2.21 -14.22 11.12
C LEU A 160 -1.51 -15.28 10.27
N MET A 161 -0.55 -14.88 9.43
CA MET A 161 0.23 -15.82 8.63
C MET A 161 0.98 -16.83 9.52
N ARG A 162 1.69 -16.33 10.54
CA ARG A 162 2.38 -17.20 11.52
C ARG A 162 1.42 -18.11 12.29
N ARG A 163 0.24 -17.62 12.70
CA ARG A 163 -0.76 -18.43 13.41
C ARG A 163 -1.30 -19.57 12.54
N ARG A 164 -1.58 -19.32 11.25
CA ARG A 164 -2.04 -20.38 10.33
C ARG A 164 -0.98 -21.44 10.11
N GLU A 165 0.29 -21.05 10.11
CA GLU A 165 1.40 -21.99 9.98
C GLU A 165 1.56 -22.88 11.22
N LEU A 166 1.44 -22.31 12.42
CA LEU A 166 1.51 -23.06 13.68
C LEU A 166 0.35 -24.07 13.82
N ALA A 167 -0.85 -23.70 13.36
CA ALA A 167 -2.02 -24.58 13.43
C ALA A 167 -2.01 -25.72 12.39
N ALA A 168 -1.28 -25.57 11.28
CA ALA A 168 -1.20 -26.58 10.22
C ALA A 168 -0.04 -27.58 10.41
N GLY A 169 0.86 -27.32 11.36
CA GLY A 169 2.06 -28.13 11.63
C GLY A 169 2.02 -28.93 12.94
N GLY A 170 0.85 -29.03 13.59
CA GLY A 170 0.60 -29.90 14.75
C GLY A 170 -0.46 -30.94 14.41
#